data_AF-A0A816KXQ3-F1
#
_entry.id   AF-A0A816KXQ3-F1
#
_cell.length_a   1.000
_cell.length_b   1.000
_cell.length_c   1.000
_cell.angle_alpha   90.00
_cell.angle_beta   90.00
_cell.angle_gamma   90.00
#
_symmetry.space_group_name_H-M   'P 1'
#
loop_
_entity.id
_entity.type
_entity.pdbx_description
1 polymer ?
#
loop_
_entity_poly.entity_id
_entity_poly.type
_entity_poly.pdbx_seq_one_letter_code
_entity_poly.pdbx_strand_id
1 'polypeptide(L)'
;MEKLKRFLVIFYNNTLVVSASLKVNSYKCYGEIVTIERNLTSLACNLVPDLKLKAEDMLQKFLKYWDGMKNVNRMLILASIIDHRRKMTYPNLCFEKLYGKDSKEAKEMSESVLDLLTSMFNEYAGRFKGVSTGYSQSKQTKYVVVQESQDQLDRLKLVVEDFRYFRMDSEYMNLIDDSGNELRDELEM
;
A
#
# COMPACT_ATOMS: atom_id res chain seq x y z
N MET A 1 -22.89 -18.72 -2.96
CA MET A 1 -22.81 -17.59 -3.93
C MET A 1 -22.54 -16.25 -3.22
N GLU A 2 -23.24 -15.95 -2.12
CA GLU A 2 -23.08 -14.68 -1.38
C GLU A 2 -21.65 -14.45 -0.84
N LYS A 3 -21.03 -15.49 -0.27
CA LYS A 3 -19.63 -15.45 0.20
C LYS A 3 -18.62 -15.09 -0.90
N LEU A 4 -18.82 -15.58 -2.13
CA LEU A 4 -17.97 -15.26 -3.27
C LEU A 4 -18.13 -13.80 -3.71
N LYS A 5 -19.38 -13.29 -3.72
CA LYS A 5 -19.63 -11.88 -4.03
C LYS A 5 -18.95 -10.95 -3.03
N ARG A 6 -19.09 -11.23 -1.73
CA ARG A 6 -18.42 -10.48 -0.65
C ARG A 6 -16.90 -10.47 -0.83
N PHE A 7 -16.31 -11.61 -1.16
CA PHE A 7 -14.88 -11.69 -1.48
C PHE A 7 -14.49 -10.81 -2.68
N LEU A 8 -15.26 -10.83 -3.78
CA LEU A 8 -14.94 -10.05 -4.97
C LEU A 8 -15.04 -8.53 -4.74
N VAL A 9 -15.78 -8.07 -3.73
CA VAL A 9 -15.84 -6.65 -3.35
C VAL A 9 -14.46 -6.11 -2.96
N ILE A 10 -13.61 -6.93 -2.35
CA ILE A 10 -12.23 -6.54 -2.00
C ILE A 10 -11.49 -6.07 -3.25
N PHE A 11 -11.45 -6.91 -4.29
CA PHE A 11 -10.77 -6.62 -5.54
C PHE A 11 -11.38 -5.43 -6.26
N TYR A 12 -12.71 -5.35 -6.26
CA TYR A 12 -13.40 -4.24 -6.87
C TYR A 12 -12.96 -2.91 -6.25
N ASN A 13 -12.95 -2.80 -4.92
CA ASN A 13 -12.56 -1.56 -4.24
C ASN A 13 -11.09 -1.22 -4.45
N ASN A 14 -10.19 -2.19 -4.35
CA ASN A 14 -8.75 -1.97 -4.59
C ASN A 14 -8.51 -1.56 -6.07
N THR A 15 -9.21 -2.18 -7.01
CA THR A 15 -9.09 -1.86 -8.45
C THR A 15 -9.62 -0.46 -8.75
N LEU A 16 -10.69 -0.01 -8.10
CA LEU A 16 -11.18 1.37 -8.26
C LEU A 16 -10.12 2.40 -7.89
N VAL A 17 -9.33 2.16 -6.83
CA VAL A 17 -8.24 3.06 -6.44
C VAL A 17 -7.14 3.10 -7.50
N VAL A 18 -6.71 1.93 -7.98
CA VAL A 18 -5.62 1.79 -8.96
C VAL A 18 -6.03 2.26 -10.37
N SER A 19 -7.30 2.13 -10.74
CA SER A 19 -7.84 2.51 -12.06
C SER A 19 -8.31 3.97 -12.14
N ALA A 20 -8.25 4.73 -11.05
CA ALA A 20 -8.66 6.12 -11.05
C ALA A 20 -7.74 6.97 -11.94
N SER A 21 -8.33 7.65 -12.93
CA SER A 21 -7.61 8.53 -13.86
C SER A 21 -7.71 10.02 -13.52
N LEU A 22 -8.71 10.41 -12.72
CA LEU A 22 -9.01 11.81 -12.40
C LEU A 22 -8.30 12.32 -11.15
N LYS A 23 -7.62 11.44 -10.41
CA LYS A 23 -6.92 11.76 -9.16
C LYS A 23 -5.59 11.03 -9.13
N VAL A 24 -4.56 11.69 -8.60
CA VAL A 24 -3.26 11.05 -8.37
C VAL A 24 -3.40 10.07 -7.21
N ASN A 25 -3.49 8.78 -7.54
CA ASN A 25 -3.60 7.69 -6.57
C ASN A 25 -2.36 6.79 -6.52
N SER A 26 -1.28 7.14 -7.22
CA SER A 26 -0.04 6.35 -7.29
C SER A 26 0.54 6.02 -5.92
N TYR A 27 0.44 6.95 -4.96
CA TYR A 27 0.91 6.75 -3.58
C TYR A 27 0.14 5.67 -2.80
N LYS A 28 -1.08 5.33 -3.23
CA LYS A 28 -1.89 4.26 -2.63
C LYS A 28 -1.68 2.91 -3.29
N CYS A 29 -1.27 2.88 -4.56
CA CYS A 29 -1.25 1.67 -5.38
C CYS A 29 -0.53 0.49 -4.70
N TYR A 30 0.65 0.72 -4.10
CA TYR A 30 1.37 -0.35 -3.42
C TYR A 30 0.59 -0.93 -2.24
N GLY A 31 -0.09 -0.07 -1.47
CA GLY A 31 -0.98 -0.50 -0.38
C GLY A 31 -2.13 -1.40 -0.81
N GLU A 32 -2.76 -1.07 -1.94
CA GLU A 32 -3.84 -1.87 -2.52
C GLU A 32 -3.32 -3.23 -3.04
N ILE A 33 -2.13 -3.25 -3.66
CA ILE A 33 -1.48 -4.49 -4.10
C ILE A 33 -1.21 -5.42 -2.92
N VAL A 34 -0.62 -4.90 -1.83
CA VAL A 34 -0.36 -5.70 -0.61
C VAL A 34 -1.66 -6.14 0.04
N THR A 35 -2.67 -5.27 0.09
CA THR A 35 -4.00 -5.61 0.62
C THR A 35 -4.61 -6.80 -0.14
N ILE A 36 -4.57 -6.79 -1.47
CA ILE A 36 -5.08 -7.90 -2.28
C ILE A 36 -4.33 -9.21 -1.96
N GLU A 37 -2.99 -9.18 -1.94
CA GLU A 37 -2.18 -10.37 -1.68
C GLU A 37 -2.47 -10.97 -0.31
N ARG A 38 -2.47 -10.15 0.75
CA ARG A 38 -2.72 -10.63 2.12
C ARG A 38 -4.09 -11.28 2.28
N ASN A 39 -5.11 -10.68 1.66
CA ASN A 39 -6.45 -11.26 1.70
C ASN A 39 -6.50 -12.59 0.92
N LEU A 40 -5.94 -12.64 -0.30
CA LEU A 40 -5.88 -13.88 -1.09
C LEU A 40 -5.16 -15.00 -0.34
N THR A 41 -4.00 -14.70 0.24
CA THR A 41 -3.20 -15.66 1.00
C THR A 41 -3.93 -16.14 2.25
N SER A 42 -4.55 -15.23 3.02
CA SER A 42 -5.37 -15.61 4.17
C SER A 42 -6.52 -16.56 3.78
N LEU A 43 -7.19 -16.27 2.66
CA LEU A 43 -8.34 -17.05 2.20
C LEU A 43 -7.93 -18.41 1.61
N ALA A 44 -6.78 -18.49 0.94
CA ALA A 44 -6.22 -19.76 0.49
C ALA A 44 -5.84 -20.67 1.67
N CYS A 45 -5.39 -20.09 2.79
CA CYS A 45 -4.99 -20.85 3.96
C CYS A 45 -6.14 -21.25 4.91
N ASN A 46 -7.19 -20.43 5.04
CA ASN A 46 -8.10 -20.49 6.21
C ASN A 46 -9.60 -20.69 5.88
N LEU A 47 -9.97 -21.52 4.90
CA LEU A 47 -11.38 -21.59 4.46
C LEU A 47 -11.97 -22.93 4.04
N VAL A 48 -13.31 -22.89 3.94
CA VAL A 48 -14.22 -23.88 3.34
C VAL A 48 -13.71 -24.28 1.94
N PRO A 49 -13.69 -25.58 1.59
CA PRO A 49 -13.00 -26.11 0.40
C PRO A 49 -13.29 -25.37 -0.92
N ASP A 50 -14.55 -24.98 -1.17
CA ASP A 50 -14.96 -24.38 -2.44
C ASP A 50 -14.43 -22.96 -2.69
N LEU A 51 -14.24 -22.15 -1.63
CA LEU A 51 -13.70 -20.79 -1.78
C LEU A 51 -12.17 -20.82 -1.79
N LYS A 52 -11.57 -21.78 -1.09
CA LYS A 52 -10.13 -22.01 -1.07
C LYS A 52 -9.57 -22.23 -2.48
N LEU A 53 -10.15 -23.16 -3.25
CA LEU A 53 -9.69 -23.44 -4.63
C LEU A 53 -9.73 -22.20 -5.53
N LYS A 54 -10.76 -21.35 -5.37
CA LYS A 54 -10.89 -20.10 -6.14
C LYS A 54 -9.86 -19.05 -5.70
N ALA A 55 -9.63 -18.92 -4.39
CA ALA A 55 -8.64 -18.01 -3.85
C ALA A 55 -7.22 -18.43 -4.27
N GLU A 56 -6.91 -19.73 -4.27
CA GLU A 56 -5.63 -20.26 -4.74
C GLU A 56 -5.39 -19.95 -6.23
N ASP A 57 -6.37 -20.20 -7.10
CA ASP A 57 -6.27 -19.88 -8.54
C ASP A 57 -6.09 -18.37 -8.78
N MET A 58 -6.80 -17.53 -8.01
CA MET A 58 -6.63 -16.08 -8.08
C MET A 58 -5.27 -15.61 -7.56
N LEU A 59 -4.78 -16.20 -6.47
CA LEU A 59 -3.45 -15.92 -5.92
C LEU A 59 -2.35 -16.31 -6.90
N GLN A 60 -2.46 -17.47 -7.56
CA GLN A 60 -1.51 -17.88 -8.58
C GLN A 60 -1.46 -16.89 -9.75
N LYS A 61 -2.61 -16.44 -10.25
CA LYS A 61 -2.67 -15.42 -11.32
C LYS A 61 -2.10 -14.08 -10.87
N PHE A 62 -2.40 -13.68 -9.65
CA PHE A 62 -1.90 -12.45 -9.06
C PHE A 62 -0.36 -12.46 -8.93
N LEU A 63 0.19 -13.52 -8.32
CA LEU A 63 1.64 -13.67 -8.17
C LEU A 63 2.32 -13.81 -9.52
N LYS A 64 1.70 -14.50 -10.50
CA LYS A 64 2.23 -14.57 -11.87
C LYS A 64 2.32 -13.19 -12.54
N TYR A 65 1.33 -12.32 -12.35
CA TYR A 65 1.35 -10.97 -12.92
C TYR A 65 2.47 -10.12 -12.34
N TRP A 66 2.69 -10.20 -11.02
CA TRP A 66 3.73 -9.43 -10.33
C TRP A 66 5.11 -10.09 -10.32
N ASP A 67 5.22 -11.29 -10.90
CA ASP A 67 6.39 -12.17 -10.78
C ASP A 67 6.79 -12.45 -9.33
N GLY A 68 5.79 -12.59 -8.47
CA GLY A 68 5.94 -12.66 -7.01
C GLY A 68 6.14 -11.30 -6.35
N MET A 69 5.77 -11.20 -5.08
CA MET A 69 5.80 -9.91 -4.37
C MET A 69 7.19 -9.28 -4.24
N LYS A 70 8.25 -10.09 -4.33
CA LYS A 70 9.65 -9.64 -4.33
C LYS A 70 10.02 -8.84 -5.59
N ASN A 71 9.28 -9.01 -6.69
CA ASN A 71 9.57 -8.43 -8.00
C ASN A 71 8.61 -7.29 -8.40
N VAL A 72 7.71 -6.88 -7.51
CA VAL A 72 6.84 -5.72 -7.72
C VAL A 72 7.69 -4.49 -8.08
N ASN A 73 7.20 -3.70 -9.04
CA ASN A 73 7.90 -2.49 -9.49
C ASN A 73 8.14 -1.53 -8.31
N ARG A 74 9.43 -1.33 -7.97
CA ARG A 74 9.86 -0.48 -6.85
C ARG A 74 9.43 0.98 -6.97
N MET A 75 9.15 1.48 -8.18
CA MET A 75 8.58 2.82 -8.36
C MET A 75 7.19 2.96 -7.74
N LEU A 76 6.39 1.89 -7.72
CA LEU A 76 5.09 1.89 -7.04
C LEU A 76 5.25 2.00 -5.51
N ILE A 77 6.31 1.39 -4.98
CA ILE A 77 6.68 1.50 -3.57
C ILE A 77 7.17 2.91 -3.27
N LEU A 78 8.07 3.44 -4.10
CA LEU A 78 8.60 4.80 -3.98
C LEU A 78 7.50 5.86 -3.97
N ALA A 79 6.48 5.71 -4.83
CA ALA A 79 5.34 6.62 -4.86
C ALA A 79 4.62 6.73 -3.50
N SER A 80 4.60 5.66 -2.71
CA SER A 80 4.02 5.68 -1.36
C SER A 80 4.90 6.39 -0.32
N ILE A 81 6.22 6.44 -0.55
CA ILE A 81 7.19 7.17 0.30
C ILE A 81 7.12 8.67 0.06
N ILE A 82 6.90 9.07 -1.21
CA ILE A 82 6.79 10.48 -1.60
C ILE A 82 5.55 11.15 -0.96
N ASP A 83 4.55 10.38 -0.51
CA ASP A 83 3.53 10.91 0.40
C ASP A 83 4.16 11.22 1.76
N HIS A 84 4.35 12.52 2.03
CA HIS A 84 5.00 13.02 3.25
C HIS A 84 4.36 12.50 4.54
N ARG A 85 3.09 12.05 4.49
CA ARG A 85 2.36 11.56 5.67
C ARG A 85 2.77 10.15 6.05
N ARG A 86 3.33 9.39 5.10
CA ARG A 86 3.59 7.96 5.22
C ARG A 86 5.07 7.65 5.38
N LYS A 87 5.93 8.33 4.61
CA LYS A 87 7.39 8.13 4.57
C LYS A 87 7.75 6.63 4.43
N MET A 88 8.92 6.21 4.91
CA MET A 88 9.37 4.80 4.90
C MET A 88 8.58 3.90 5.86
N THR A 89 7.92 4.46 6.87
CA THR A 89 7.14 3.71 7.85
C THR A 89 6.06 2.84 7.18
N TYR A 90 5.38 3.38 6.16
CA TYR A 90 4.32 2.65 5.46
C TYR A 90 4.83 1.48 4.60
N PRO A 91 5.82 1.64 3.69
CA PRO A 91 6.44 0.50 3.00
C PRO A 91 7.00 -0.55 3.96
N ASN A 92 7.64 -0.14 5.05
CA ASN A 92 8.20 -1.08 6.02
C ASN A 92 7.10 -1.95 6.65
N LEU A 93 5.98 -1.34 7.06
CA LEU A 93 4.81 -2.10 7.51
C LEU A 93 4.33 -3.09 6.43
N CYS A 94 4.28 -2.67 5.16
CA CYS A 94 3.91 -3.56 4.06
C CYS A 94 4.88 -4.76 3.94
N PHE A 95 6.19 -4.52 4.03
CA PHE A 95 7.20 -5.57 3.95
C PHE A 95 7.07 -6.56 5.10
N GLU A 96 6.86 -6.09 6.32
CA GLU A 96 6.64 -6.96 7.48
C GLU A 96 5.38 -7.82 7.32
N LYS A 97 4.30 -7.25 6.78
CA LYS A 97 3.05 -7.99 6.53
C LYS A 97 3.22 -9.04 5.44
N LEU A 98 4.04 -8.77 4.42
CA LEU A 98 4.31 -9.70 3.32
C LEU A 98 5.29 -10.82 3.70
N TYR A 99 6.43 -10.45 4.29
CA TYR A 99 7.58 -11.34 4.47
C TYR A 99 7.78 -11.81 5.91
N GLY A 100 7.05 -11.21 6.86
CA GLY A 100 7.22 -11.43 8.29
C GLY A 100 8.06 -10.33 8.93
N LYS A 101 7.74 -10.06 10.21
CA LYS A 101 8.45 -9.10 11.04
C LYS A 101 9.92 -9.52 11.20
N ASP A 102 10.83 -8.54 11.07
CA ASP A 102 12.28 -8.73 11.18
C ASP A 102 12.90 -9.74 10.20
N SER A 103 12.15 -10.16 9.18
CA SER A 103 12.64 -11.09 8.15
C SER A 103 13.78 -10.48 7.33
N LYS A 104 14.65 -11.35 6.81
CA LYS A 104 15.74 -10.95 5.92
C LYS A 104 15.20 -10.27 4.67
N GLU A 105 14.15 -10.83 4.09
CA GLU A 105 13.47 -10.30 2.90
C GLU A 105 12.91 -8.89 3.11
N ALA A 106 12.32 -8.60 4.28
CA ALA A 106 11.79 -7.27 4.57
C ALA A 106 12.92 -6.24 4.64
N LYS A 107 14.06 -6.60 5.25
CA LYS A 107 15.25 -5.74 5.35
C LYS A 107 15.87 -5.48 3.98
N GLU A 108 16.11 -6.53 3.19
CA GLU A 108 16.65 -6.42 1.84
C GLU A 108 15.76 -5.56 0.93
N MET A 109 14.43 -5.69 1.04
CA MET A 109 13.50 -4.85 0.29
C MET A 109 13.56 -3.38 0.73
N SER A 110 13.63 -3.13 2.03
CA SER A 110 13.73 -1.78 2.59
C SER A 110 15.01 -1.08 2.15
N GLU A 111 16.16 -1.75 2.25
CA GLU A 111 17.47 -1.27 1.78
C GLU A 111 17.43 -0.97 0.28
N SER A 112 16.91 -1.91 -0.52
CA SER A 112 16.81 -1.73 -1.97
C SER A 112 15.95 -0.53 -2.38
N VAL A 113 14.88 -0.25 -1.65
CA VAL A 113 14.00 0.91 -1.89
C VAL A 113 14.66 2.21 -1.44
N LEU A 114 15.40 2.19 -0.33
CA LEU A 114 16.15 3.34 0.17
C LEU A 114 17.30 3.71 -0.78
N ASP A 115 18.00 2.72 -1.33
CA ASP A 115 19.04 2.92 -2.35
C ASP A 115 18.47 3.56 -3.61
N LEU A 116 17.30 3.09 -4.08
CA LEU A 116 16.61 3.67 -5.21
C LEU A 116 16.20 5.13 -4.93
N LEU A 117 15.63 5.41 -3.76
CA LEU A 117 15.25 6.76 -3.35
C LEU A 117 16.47 7.70 -3.32
N THR A 118 17.57 7.23 -2.74
CA THR A 118 18.83 7.97 -2.65
C THR A 118 19.43 8.24 -4.03
N SER A 119 19.43 7.24 -4.91
CA SER A 119 19.87 7.39 -6.30
C SER A 119 19.03 8.43 -7.05
N MET A 120 17.71 8.38 -6.92
CA MET A 120 16.81 9.36 -7.54
C MET A 120 17.01 10.78 -6.99
N PHE A 121 17.21 10.90 -5.69
CA PHE A 121 17.52 12.19 -5.07
C PHE A 121 18.85 12.76 -5.58
N ASN A 122 19.90 11.94 -5.66
CA ASN A 122 21.21 12.36 -6.15
C ASN A 122 21.17 12.78 -7.63
N GLU A 123 20.45 12.04 -8.46
CA GLU A 123 20.20 12.39 -9.86
C GLU A 123 19.45 13.72 -9.99
N TYR A 124 18.40 13.92 -9.19
CA TYR A 124 17.68 15.19 -9.14
C TYR A 124 18.62 16.32 -8.71
N ALA A 125 19.26 16.20 -7.54
CA ALA A 125 20.16 17.21 -7.00
C ALA A 125 21.30 17.56 -7.95
N GLY A 126 21.89 16.57 -8.63
CA GLY A 126 22.94 16.76 -9.63
C GLY A 126 22.51 17.66 -10.79
N ARG A 127 21.24 17.56 -11.23
CA ARG A 127 20.70 18.40 -12.32
C ARG A 127 20.40 19.85 -11.90
N PHE A 128 20.13 20.08 -10.61
CA PHE A 128 19.78 21.42 -10.09
C PHE A 128 20.94 22.17 -9.42
N LYS A 129 22.12 21.55 -9.25
CA LYS A 129 23.33 22.19 -8.71
C LYS A 129 23.89 23.36 -9.56
N GLY A 130 23.40 23.57 -10.79
CA GLY A 130 23.82 24.65 -11.69
C GLY A 130 22.77 25.74 -11.93
N VAL A 131 21.57 25.66 -11.32
CA VAL A 131 20.50 26.66 -11.50
C VAL A 131 20.36 27.43 -10.19
N SER A 132 20.67 28.72 -10.22
CA SER A 132 20.42 29.64 -9.11
C SER A 132 18.94 29.58 -8.74
N THR A 133 18.61 28.99 -7.59
CA THR A 133 17.23 28.73 -7.18
C THR A 133 16.52 30.03 -6.78
N GLY A 134 15.83 30.65 -7.75
CA GLY A 134 14.68 31.49 -7.44
C GLY A 134 13.54 30.60 -6.95
N TYR A 135 13.32 30.55 -5.64
CA TYR A 135 12.23 29.79 -5.03
C TYR A 135 10.89 30.25 -5.61
N SER A 136 10.25 29.39 -6.41
CA SER A 136 8.85 29.55 -6.78
C SER A 136 8.00 28.70 -5.83
N GLN A 137 7.37 29.36 -4.88
CA GLN A 137 6.34 28.78 -4.02
C GLN A 137 5.20 28.23 -4.88
N SER A 138 4.99 26.91 -4.88
CA SER A 138 3.82 26.32 -5.51
C SER A 138 2.61 26.48 -4.58
N LYS A 139 1.49 26.91 -5.16
CA LYS A 139 0.22 27.08 -4.46
C LYS A 139 -0.30 25.72 -3.99
N GLN A 140 -0.70 25.65 -2.72
CA GLN A 140 -1.34 24.50 -2.10
C GLN A 140 -2.52 24.00 -2.94
N THR A 141 -2.44 22.76 -3.42
CA THR A 141 -3.61 22.04 -3.94
C THR A 141 -4.42 21.55 -2.74
N LYS A 142 -5.69 21.94 -2.66
CA LYS A 142 -6.63 21.46 -1.65
C LYS A 142 -6.69 19.92 -1.67
N TYR A 143 -6.37 19.31 -0.53
CA TYR A 143 -6.65 17.90 -0.26
C TYR A 143 -8.17 17.68 -0.34
N VAL A 144 -8.61 16.91 -1.33
CA VAL A 144 -9.97 16.37 -1.34
C VAL A 144 -9.93 15.03 -0.62
N VAL A 145 -10.48 14.99 0.59
CA VAL A 145 -10.78 13.73 1.28
C VAL A 145 -11.67 12.91 0.35
N VAL A 146 -11.20 11.73 -0.05
CA VAL A 146 -12.07 10.75 -0.70
C VAL A 146 -13.01 10.27 0.40
N GLN A 147 -14.23 10.81 0.43
CA GLN A 147 -15.30 10.21 1.21
C GLN A 147 -15.59 8.85 0.57
N GLU A 148 -15.22 7.79 1.28
CA GLU A 148 -15.75 6.45 1.01
C GLU A 148 -17.27 6.55 1.09
N SER A 149 -17.98 6.22 0.02
CA SER A 149 -19.44 6.23 0.04
C SER A 149 -19.93 5.27 1.12
N GLN A 150 -21.00 5.63 1.84
CA GLN A 150 -21.57 4.80 2.92
C GLN A 150 -21.79 3.33 2.48
N ASP A 151 -22.23 3.10 1.24
CA ASP A 151 -22.40 1.76 0.64
C ASP A 151 -21.09 0.96 0.52
N GLN A 152 -19.95 1.62 0.23
CA GLN A 152 -18.64 0.97 0.21
C GLN A 152 -18.23 0.51 1.62
N LEU A 153 -18.43 1.39 2.61
CA LEU A 153 -18.08 1.12 4.00
C LEU A 153 -18.94 0.00 4.61
N ASP A 154 -20.23 -0.01 4.30
CA ASP A 154 -21.16 -1.04 4.78
C ASP A 154 -20.87 -2.40 4.13
N ARG A 155 -20.48 -2.42 2.84
CA ARG A 155 -19.98 -3.63 2.18
C ARG A 155 -18.66 -4.11 2.78
N LEU A 156 -17.75 -3.20 3.13
CA LEU A 156 -16.48 -3.51 3.77
C LEU A 156 -16.68 -4.12 5.17
N LYS A 157 -17.57 -3.56 5.99
CA LYS A 157 -17.95 -4.12 7.30
C LYS A 157 -18.44 -5.57 7.19
N LEU A 158 -19.26 -5.87 6.19
CA LEU A 158 -19.78 -7.21 5.95
C LEU A 158 -18.68 -8.22 5.57
N VAL A 159 -17.60 -7.79 4.91
CA VAL A 159 -16.45 -8.64 4.57
C VAL A 159 -15.53 -8.83 5.79
N VAL A 160 -15.38 -7.79 6.62
CA VAL A 160 -14.61 -7.85 7.87
C VAL A 160 -15.19 -8.91 8.82
N GLU A 161 -16.51 -8.95 8.98
CA GLU A 161 -17.20 -9.88 9.88
C GLU A 161 -17.09 -11.36 9.47
N ASP A 162 -17.17 -11.67 8.17
CA ASP A 162 -17.16 -13.06 7.68
C ASP A 162 -15.76 -13.65 7.46
N PHE A 163 -14.76 -12.82 7.12
CA PHE A 163 -13.48 -13.31 6.58
C PHE A 163 -12.21 -12.70 7.19
N ARG A 164 -12.33 -11.87 8.24
CA ARG A 164 -11.22 -11.03 8.75
C ARG A 164 -10.51 -10.28 7.63
N TYR A 165 -11.28 -9.42 6.96
CA TYR A 165 -10.76 -8.55 5.92
C TYR A 165 -9.56 -7.73 6.42
N PHE A 166 -8.44 -7.86 5.73
CA PHE A 166 -7.22 -7.12 6.03
C PHE A 166 -7.14 -5.88 5.14
N ARG A 167 -6.80 -4.71 5.69
CA ARG A 167 -6.59 -3.49 4.89
C ARG A 167 -5.36 -2.74 5.37
N MET A 168 -4.40 -2.51 4.47
CA MET A 168 -3.14 -1.85 4.82
C MET A 168 -3.33 -0.43 5.38
N ASP A 169 -4.26 0.35 4.83
CA ASP A 169 -4.55 1.70 5.35
C ASP A 169 -5.05 1.65 6.80
N SER A 170 -5.88 0.65 7.16
CA SER A 170 -6.37 0.48 8.53
C SER A 170 -5.26 0.03 9.49
N GLU A 171 -4.43 -0.93 9.05
CA GLU A 171 -3.27 -1.40 9.83
C GLU A 171 -2.25 -0.30 10.07
N TYR A 172 -2.06 0.58 9.09
CA TYR A 172 -1.17 1.73 9.24
C TYR A 172 -1.71 2.73 10.25
N MET A 173 -3.01 3.03 10.24
CA MET A 173 -3.59 3.93 11.25
C MET A 173 -3.46 3.34 12.66
N ASN A 174 -3.72 2.04 12.82
CA ASN A 174 -3.52 1.35 14.10
C ASN A 174 -2.06 1.43 14.56
N LEU A 175 -1.09 1.22 13.66
CA LEU A 175 0.34 1.36 13.97
C LEU A 175 0.68 2.77 14.45
N ILE A 176 0.14 3.80 13.78
CA ILE A 176 0.40 5.20 14.14
C ILE A 176 -0.22 5.54 15.50
N ASP A 177 -1.43 5.08 15.76
CA ASP A 177 -2.13 5.26 17.04
C ASP A 177 -1.40 4.54 18.19
N ASP A 178 -0.93 3.31 17.96
CA ASP A 178 -0.13 2.53 18.93
C ASP A 178 1.26 3.17 19.18
N SER A 179 1.83 3.83 18.17
CA SER A 179 3.12 4.54 18.25
C SER A 179 3.02 5.95 18.85
N GLY A 180 1.86 6.32 19.41
CA GLY A 180 1.52 7.66 19.86
C GLY A 180 2.67 8.42 20.52
N ASN A 181 3.04 9.55 19.88
CA ASN A 181 3.94 10.64 20.30
C ASN A 181 5.43 10.67 19.90
N GLU A 182 6.06 9.69 19.26
CA GLU A 182 7.50 9.85 18.91
C GLU A 182 7.78 10.46 17.52
N LEU A 183 6.89 10.30 16.54
CA LEU A 183 7.17 10.69 15.14
C LEU A 183 6.79 12.15 14.78
N ARG A 184 6.19 12.90 15.70
CA ARG A 184 5.87 14.33 15.49
C ARG A 184 7.06 15.26 15.73
N ASP A 185 8.06 14.82 16.49
CA ASP A 185 9.11 15.68 17.03
C ASP A 185 10.39 15.74 16.18
N GLU A 186 10.49 14.96 15.10
CA GLU A 186 11.67 14.95 14.22
C GLU A 186 11.83 16.24 13.35
N LEU A 187 10.99 17.24 13.55
CA LEU A 187 11.09 18.56 12.90
C LEU A 187 11.38 19.70 13.89
N GLU A 188 11.65 19.39 15.17
CA GLU A 188 12.07 20.38 16.18
C GLU A 188 13.58 20.28 16.53
N MET A 189 14.45 20.11 15.52
CA MET A 189 15.89 20.39 15.66
C MET A 189 16.44 21.15 14.46
#